data_AF-A0A164LDB3-F1
#
_entry.id   AF-A0A164LDB3-F1
#
_cell.length_a   1.000
_cell.length_b   1.000
_cell.length_c   1.000
_cell.angle_alpha   90.00
_cell.angle_beta   90.00
_cell.angle_gamma   90.00
#
_symmetry.space_group_name_H-M   'P 1'
#
loop_
_entity.id
_entity.type
_entity.pdbx_description
1 polymer ?
#
loop_
_entity_poly.entity_id
_entity_poly.type
_entity_poly.pdbx_seq_one_letter_code
_entity_poly.pdbx_strand_id
1 'polypeptide(L)'
;MNTDLLPAETARDHIKSLIEGGSNQSRIARCAEVSRITVVHILHGYVVNVTRDTHEAIMRVRAEDESHGVPAGHVDAVGSRRRARALVADGHTSAHIAMRAQVSLRTLWAILDAELAHVPTDIAHRLERAFAVMQMTPGKSASARSYAAARRWNLSWEWDEEDIDVRNARPFPSSLARRQDIVDAIKAETENGTRFRPVVIASTRRSRLRSAA
;
A
#
# COMPACT_ATOMS: atom_id res chain seq x y z
N MET A 1 30.04 -22.17 -3.61
CA MET A 1 28.92 -21.89 -2.70
C MET A 1 28.04 -23.12 -2.65
N ASN A 2 28.05 -23.86 -1.53
CA ASN A 2 27.13 -24.97 -1.35
C ASN A 2 25.75 -24.36 -1.07
N THR A 3 24.81 -24.53 -2.00
CA THR A 3 23.44 -24.05 -1.84
C THR A 3 22.70 -25.02 -0.93
N ASP A 4 22.97 -24.92 0.37
CA ASP A 4 22.27 -25.69 1.37
C ASP A 4 20.89 -25.06 1.56
N LEU A 5 19.88 -25.70 0.99
CA LEU A 5 18.50 -25.25 1.00
C LEU A 5 17.78 -25.83 2.22
N LEU A 6 17.29 -24.95 3.09
CA LEU A 6 16.56 -25.31 4.29
C LEU A 6 15.05 -25.14 4.07
N PRO A 7 14.20 -25.97 4.71
CA PRO A 7 12.76 -25.77 4.70
C PRO A 7 12.37 -24.36 5.18
N ALA A 8 11.46 -23.71 4.46
CA ALA A 8 10.99 -22.37 4.78
C ALA A 8 9.98 -22.32 5.94
N GLU A 9 9.52 -23.48 6.42
CA GLU A 9 8.44 -23.60 7.42
C GLU A 9 8.80 -22.93 8.75
N THR A 10 9.97 -23.23 9.32
CA THR A 10 10.40 -22.62 10.58
C THR A 10 10.56 -21.11 10.47
N ALA A 11 11.11 -20.62 9.35
CA ALA A 11 11.25 -19.19 9.10
C ALA A 11 9.87 -18.52 8.96
N ARG A 12 8.90 -19.19 8.32
CA ARG A 12 7.52 -18.71 8.17
C ARG A 12 6.84 -18.57 9.52
N ASP A 13 6.96 -19.56 10.40
CA ASP A 13 6.33 -19.51 11.71
C ASP A 13 6.95 -18.44 12.62
N HIS A 14 8.27 -18.23 12.51
CA HIS A 14 8.94 -17.10 13.17
C HIS A 14 8.41 -15.75 12.67
N ILE A 15 8.29 -15.56 11.35
CA ILE A 15 7.72 -14.34 10.75
C ILE A 15 6.29 -14.10 11.24
N LYS A 16 5.45 -15.14 11.32
CA LYS A 16 4.09 -15.01 11.87
C LYS A 16 4.11 -14.56 13.32
N SER A 17 4.99 -15.13 14.15
CA SER A 17 5.12 -14.73 15.56
C SER A 17 5.54 -13.26 15.70
N LEU A 18 6.46 -12.79 14.85
CA LEU A 18 6.84 -11.37 14.82
C LEU A 18 5.64 -10.49 14.43
N ILE A 19 4.85 -10.88 13.42
CA ILE A 19 3.62 -10.17 13.01
C ILE A 19 2.57 -10.14 14.13
N GLU A 20 2.34 -11.26 14.81
CA GLU A 20 1.48 -11.33 15.99
C GLU A 20 1.96 -10.39 17.11
N GLY A 21 3.28 -10.20 17.22
CA GLY A 21 3.92 -9.24 18.13
C GLY A 21 3.79 -7.76 17.73
N GLY A 22 3.14 -7.43 16.61
CA GLY A 22 3.07 -6.05 16.07
C GLY A 22 4.09 -5.74 14.97
N SER A 23 4.80 -6.79 14.53
CA SER A 23 5.54 -6.93 13.29
C SER A 23 4.90 -6.33 12.05
N ASN A 24 5.67 -5.82 11.08
CA ASN A 24 5.26 -5.89 9.69
C ASN A 24 6.36 -6.43 8.79
N GLN A 25 5.98 -7.00 7.66
CA GLN A 25 6.86 -7.71 6.72
C GLN A 25 8.05 -6.84 6.28
N SER A 26 7.83 -5.55 6.07
CA SER A 26 8.84 -4.59 5.63
C SER A 26 9.88 -4.30 6.71
N ARG A 27 9.44 -4.29 7.98
CA ARG A 27 10.32 -4.12 9.14
C ARG A 27 11.17 -5.38 9.36
N ILE A 28 10.54 -6.55 9.29
CA ILE A 28 11.20 -7.85 9.37
C ILE A 28 12.27 -7.96 8.28
N ALA A 29 11.93 -7.64 7.02
CA ALA A 29 12.86 -7.69 5.89
C ALA A 29 14.10 -6.81 6.11
N ARG A 30 13.89 -5.58 6.60
CA ARG A 30 14.97 -4.65 6.91
C ARG A 30 15.85 -5.14 8.05
N CYS A 31 15.26 -5.68 9.12
CA CYS A 31 16.02 -6.22 10.26
C CYS A 31 16.78 -7.50 9.89
N ALA A 32 16.23 -8.33 9.00
CA ALA A 32 16.87 -9.52 8.45
C ALA A 32 17.84 -9.21 7.29
N GLU A 33 17.94 -7.96 6.83
CA GLU A 33 18.73 -7.59 5.65
C GLU A 33 18.40 -8.42 4.39
N VAL A 34 17.13 -8.79 4.23
CA VAL A 34 16.64 -9.51 3.04
C VAL A 34 15.67 -8.66 2.22
N SER A 35 15.43 -9.07 0.98
CA SER A 35 14.38 -8.47 0.17
C SER A 35 13.01 -8.68 0.83
N ARG A 36 12.15 -7.66 0.78
CA ARG A 36 10.77 -7.76 1.27
C ARG A 36 9.99 -8.87 0.57
N ILE A 37 10.16 -9.01 -0.75
CA ILE A 37 9.54 -10.10 -1.54
C ILE A 37 9.93 -11.48 -0.97
N THR A 38 11.16 -11.63 -0.46
CA THR A 38 11.57 -12.88 0.20
C THR A 38 10.73 -13.16 1.44
N VAL A 39 10.49 -12.17 2.30
CA VAL A 39 9.64 -12.31 3.50
C VAL A 39 8.20 -12.62 3.11
N VAL A 40 7.65 -11.93 2.11
CA VAL A 40 6.30 -12.18 1.56
C VAL A 40 6.17 -13.61 1.05
N HIS A 41 7.10 -14.04 0.20
CA HIS A 41 7.09 -15.39 -0.37
C HIS A 41 7.19 -16.47 0.70
N ILE A 42 8.00 -16.26 1.76
CA ILE A 42 8.10 -17.20 2.87
C ILE A 42 6.80 -17.22 3.67
N LEU A 43 6.25 -16.04 4.00
CA LEU A 43 5.02 -15.87 4.77
C LEU A 43 3.82 -16.56 4.10
N HIS A 44 3.60 -16.29 2.82
CA HIS A 44 2.50 -16.86 2.03
C HIS A 44 2.79 -18.28 1.54
N GLY A 45 4.00 -18.79 1.77
CA GLY A 45 4.40 -20.14 1.40
C GLY A 45 4.61 -20.37 -0.10
N TYR A 46 4.87 -19.30 -0.86
CA TYR A 46 5.26 -19.38 -2.27
C TYR A 46 6.62 -20.04 -2.47
N VAL A 47 7.46 -20.06 -1.42
CA VAL A 47 8.72 -20.80 -1.40
C VAL A 47 8.65 -21.96 -0.40
N VAL A 48 9.10 -23.13 -0.86
CA VAL A 48 9.22 -24.35 -0.04
C VAL A 48 10.55 -24.37 0.71
N ASN A 49 11.63 -23.92 0.05
CA ASN A 49 12.98 -23.88 0.59
C ASN A 49 13.59 -22.49 0.45
N VAL A 50 14.47 -22.15 1.39
CA VAL A 50 15.27 -20.91 1.41
C VAL A 50 16.74 -21.25 1.58
N THR A 51 17.64 -20.34 1.22
CA THR A 51 19.07 -20.53 1.51
C THR A 51 19.30 -20.51 3.01
N ARG A 52 20.33 -21.23 3.48
CA ARG A 52 20.79 -21.18 4.87
C ARG A 52 20.99 -19.75 5.37
N ASP A 53 21.62 -18.89 4.57
CA ASP A 53 21.88 -17.49 4.95
C ASP A 53 20.57 -16.71 5.19
N THR A 54 19.59 -16.84 4.28
CA THR A 54 18.27 -16.21 4.44
C THR A 54 17.53 -16.76 5.65
N HIS A 55 17.58 -18.08 5.87
CA HIS A 55 16.97 -18.71 7.03
C HIS A 55 17.54 -18.14 8.33
N GLU A 56 18.86 -18.15 8.48
CA GLU A 56 19.52 -17.63 9.67
C GLU A 56 19.28 -16.13 9.87
N ALA A 57 19.26 -15.35 8.79
CA ALA A 57 19.00 -13.91 8.86
C ALA A 57 17.59 -13.61 9.40
N ILE A 58 16.58 -14.34 8.94
CA ILE A 58 15.21 -14.22 9.45
C ILE A 58 15.12 -14.64 10.92
N MET A 59 15.77 -15.73 11.30
CA MET A 59 15.77 -16.22 12.68
C MET A 59 16.50 -15.30 13.66
N ARG A 60 17.41 -14.42 13.19
CA ARG A 60 18.08 -13.41 14.02
C ARG A 60 17.19 -12.23 14.37
N VAL A 61 16.11 -11.97 13.63
CA VAL A 61 15.21 -10.85 13.93
C VAL A 61 14.48 -11.10 15.23
N ARG A 62 14.64 -10.20 16.21
CA ARG A 62 13.94 -10.23 17.49
C ARG A 62 12.88 -9.14 17.50
N ALA A 63 11.76 -9.41 18.19
CA ALA A 63 10.70 -8.42 18.40
C ALA A 63 11.21 -7.15 19.12
N GLU A 64 12.29 -7.28 19.90
CA GLU A 64 12.99 -6.21 20.63
C GLU A 64 13.61 -5.18 19.67
N ASP A 65 14.28 -5.66 18.62
CA ASP A 65 14.94 -4.85 17.58
C ASP A 65 13.92 -4.09 16.72
N GLU A 66 12.68 -4.57 16.72
CA GLU A 66 11.57 -4.00 15.97
C GLU A 66 10.79 -2.93 16.76
N SER A 67 11.16 -2.64 18.01
CA SER A 67 10.33 -1.81 18.90
C SER A 67 10.65 -0.31 18.91
N HIS A 68 11.70 0.17 18.20
CA HIS A 68 12.12 1.59 18.27
C HIS A 68 10.94 2.58 18.10
N GLY A 69 10.46 3.11 19.24
CA GLY A 69 9.43 4.14 19.36
C GLY A 69 7.97 3.69 19.30
N VAL A 70 7.66 2.40 19.09
CA VAL A 70 6.27 1.91 18.99
C VAL A 70 5.88 1.20 20.29
N PRO A 71 4.79 1.62 20.97
CA PRO A 71 4.33 0.91 22.17
C PRO A 71 3.98 -0.54 21.88
N ALA A 72 4.16 -1.43 22.87
CA ALA A 72 3.72 -2.82 22.76
C ALA A 72 2.23 -2.91 22.37
N GLY A 73 1.88 -3.85 21.49
CA GLY A 73 0.52 -4.01 20.98
C GLY A 73 0.05 -2.91 20.03
N HIS A 74 0.97 -2.06 19.54
CA HIS A 74 0.70 -1.05 18.52
C HIS A 74 1.57 -1.26 17.29
N VAL A 75 1.12 -0.69 16.17
CA VAL A 75 1.83 -0.66 14.90
C VAL A 75 1.87 0.77 14.36
N ASP A 76 2.73 1.03 13.36
CA ASP A 76 2.75 2.32 12.67
C ASP A 76 1.40 2.59 11.97
N ALA A 77 0.84 3.77 12.21
CA ALA A 77 -0.46 4.17 11.66
C ALA A 77 -0.45 4.42 10.14
N VAL A 78 0.73 4.48 9.49
CA VAL A 78 0.87 4.74 8.04
C VAL A 78 -0.01 3.82 7.21
N GLY A 79 0.02 2.52 7.50
CA GLY A 79 -0.74 1.50 6.79
C GLY A 79 -2.24 1.69 6.88
N SER A 80 -2.74 1.82 8.11
CA SER A 80 -4.15 2.10 8.40
C SER A 80 -4.63 3.41 7.77
N ARG A 81 -3.78 4.44 7.82
CA ARG A 81 -4.07 5.76 7.25
C ARG A 81 -4.20 5.71 5.74
N ARG A 82 -3.29 5.03 5.04
CA ARG A 82 -3.34 4.90 3.58
C ARG A 82 -4.58 4.13 3.14
N ARG A 83 -4.88 2.98 3.76
CA ARG A 83 -6.10 2.21 3.48
C ARG A 83 -7.37 3.03 3.70
N ALA A 84 -7.49 3.70 4.85
CA ALA A 84 -8.66 4.52 5.16
C ALA A 84 -8.83 5.67 4.15
N ARG A 85 -7.76 6.39 3.83
CA ARG A 85 -7.79 7.50 2.85
C ARG A 85 -8.14 7.01 1.45
N ALA A 86 -7.61 5.86 1.05
CA ALA A 86 -7.91 5.24 -0.23
C ALA A 86 -9.37 4.85 -0.38
N LEU A 87 -10.00 4.27 0.65
CA LEU A 87 -11.43 4.00 0.62
C LEU A 87 -12.27 5.28 0.50
N VAL A 88 -11.86 6.38 1.13
CA VAL A 88 -12.53 7.68 0.94
C VAL A 88 -12.36 8.19 -0.49
N ALA A 89 -11.15 8.04 -1.06
CA ALA A 89 -10.87 8.39 -2.45
C ALA A 89 -11.67 7.55 -3.46
N ASP A 90 -11.94 6.28 -3.15
CA ASP A 90 -12.82 5.40 -3.93
C ASP A 90 -14.31 5.77 -3.78
N GLY A 91 -14.65 6.66 -2.84
CA GLY A 91 -15.98 7.21 -2.62
C GLY A 91 -16.78 6.57 -1.48
N HIS A 92 -16.12 5.84 -0.57
CA HIS A 92 -16.75 5.38 0.67
C HIS A 92 -16.80 6.49 1.71
N THR A 93 -17.92 6.64 2.41
CA THR A 93 -18.01 7.65 3.48
C THR A 93 -17.25 7.19 4.72
N SER A 94 -16.68 8.12 5.49
CA SER A 94 -16.00 7.81 6.75
C SER A 94 -16.91 7.02 7.71
N ALA A 95 -18.21 7.33 7.73
CA ALA A 95 -19.19 6.55 8.51
C ALA A 95 -19.31 5.09 8.04
N HIS A 96 -19.34 4.84 6.73
CA HIS A 96 -19.39 3.47 6.18
C HIS A 96 -18.10 2.70 6.50
N ILE A 97 -16.94 3.34 6.34
CA ILE A 97 -15.64 2.75 6.66
C ILE A 97 -15.56 2.40 8.15
N ALA A 98 -15.92 3.33 9.03
CA ALA A 98 -15.91 3.14 10.47
C ALA A 98 -16.82 1.97 10.90
N MET A 99 -18.03 1.90 10.34
CA MET A 99 -18.95 0.80 10.58
C MET A 99 -18.38 -0.54 10.11
N ARG A 100 -17.80 -0.61 8.90
CA ARG A 100 -17.24 -1.84 8.33
C ARG A 100 -16.02 -2.33 9.08
N ALA A 101 -15.15 -1.42 9.52
CA ALA A 101 -13.98 -1.75 10.34
C ALA A 101 -14.34 -1.93 11.82
N GLN A 102 -15.58 -1.69 12.25
CA GLN A 102 -15.99 -1.73 13.66
C GLN A 102 -15.08 -0.87 14.55
N VAL A 103 -14.80 0.35 14.09
CA VAL A 103 -14.03 1.37 14.82
C VAL A 103 -14.90 2.60 15.04
N SER A 104 -14.60 3.37 16.09
CA SER A 104 -15.34 4.62 16.30
C SER A 104 -15.04 5.62 15.19
N LEU A 105 -16.03 6.44 14.83
CA LEU A 105 -15.85 7.48 13.82
C LEU A 105 -14.76 8.49 14.23
N ARG A 106 -14.65 8.78 15.53
CA ARG A 106 -13.59 9.63 16.10
C ARG A 106 -12.20 9.03 15.87
N THR A 107 -12.03 7.74 16.13
CA THR A 107 -10.76 7.03 15.89
C THR A 107 -10.40 7.05 14.41
N LEU A 108 -11.37 6.81 13.53
CA LEU A 108 -11.14 6.87 12.10
C LEU A 108 -10.68 8.26 11.64
N TRP A 109 -11.30 9.34 12.14
CA TRP A 109 -10.86 10.71 11.82
C TRP A 109 -9.44 10.99 12.29
N ALA A 110 -9.08 10.62 13.52
CA ALA A 110 -7.71 10.79 14.03
C ALA A 110 -6.67 10.06 13.15
N ILE A 111 -7.02 8.89 12.59
CA ILE A 111 -6.18 8.16 11.63
C ILE A 111 -6.10 8.91 10.29
N LEU A 112 -7.25 9.34 9.76
CA LEU A 112 -7.36 10.06 8.48
C LEU A 112 -6.58 11.38 8.50
N ASP A 113 -6.60 12.11 9.62
CA ASP A 113 -5.95 13.41 9.78
C ASP A 113 -4.49 13.30 10.27
N ALA A 114 -3.98 12.07 10.39
CA ALA A 114 -2.61 11.77 10.80
C ALA A 114 -2.24 12.23 12.22
N GLU A 115 -3.23 12.36 13.11
CA GLU A 115 -3.03 12.70 14.52
C GLU A 115 -2.38 11.57 15.30
N LEU A 116 -2.59 10.32 14.86
CA LEU A 116 -2.01 9.13 15.48
C LEU A 116 -0.73 8.70 14.73
N ALA A 117 0.38 8.64 15.46
CA ALA A 117 1.63 8.03 14.98
C ALA A 117 1.57 6.49 15.00
N HIS A 118 0.83 5.94 15.96
CA HIS A 118 0.67 4.50 16.17
C HIS A 118 -0.79 4.17 16.42
N VAL A 119 -1.20 2.97 16.04
CA VAL A 119 -2.55 2.44 16.31
C VAL A 119 -2.44 1.07 16.96
N PRO A 120 -3.40 0.68 17.82
CA PRO A 120 -3.45 -0.69 18.33
C PRO A 120 -3.48 -1.71 17.18
N THR A 121 -2.76 -2.82 17.34
CA THR A 121 -2.65 -3.87 16.31
C THR A 121 -4.03 -4.37 15.86
N ASP A 122 -4.98 -4.52 16.79
CA ASP A 122 -6.36 -4.92 16.47
C ASP A 122 -7.09 -3.91 15.56
N ILE A 123 -6.89 -2.60 15.78
CA ILE A 123 -7.46 -1.54 14.92
C ILE A 123 -6.86 -1.60 13.52
N ALA A 124 -5.55 -1.85 13.42
CA ALA A 124 -4.89 -2.01 12.13
C ALA A 124 -5.46 -3.20 11.34
N HIS A 125 -5.57 -4.37 11.98
CA HIS A 125 -6.15 -5.58 11.36
C HIS A 125 -7.62 -5.39 10.95
N ARG A 126 -8.41 -4.68 11.76
CA ARG A 126 -9.81 -4.37 11.43
C ARG A 126 -9.93 -3.50 10.17
N LEU A 127 -9.10 -2.47 10.06
CA LEU A 127 -9.06 -1.60 8.87
C LEU A 127 -8.53 -2.34 7.65
N GLU A 128 -7.53 -3.21 7.81
CA GLU A 128 -7.03 -4.09 6.76
C GLU A 128 -8.13 -5.00 6.21
N ARG A 129 -8.88 -5.69 7.08
CA ARG A 129 -10.02 -6.53 6.66
C ARG A 129 -11.10 -5.73 5.95
N ALA A 130 -11.44 -4.54 6.46
CA ALA A 130 -12.41 -3.67 5.81
C ALA A 130 -11.93 -3.23 4.41
N PHE A 131 -10.65 -2.86 4.30
CA PHE A 131 -10.02 -2.49 3.04
C PHE A 131 -10.06 -3.62 2.01
N ALA A 132 -9.60 -4.82 2.38
CA ALA A 132 -9.56 -5.98 1.48
C ALA A 132 -10.93 -6.28 0.82
N VAL A 133 -12.02 -6.07 1.55
CA VAL A 133 -13.38 -6.25 1.03
C VAL A 133 -13.85 -5.04 0.21
N MET A 134 -13.64 -3.83 0.74
CA MET A 134 -14.24 -2.62 0.18
C MET A 134 -13.52 -2.10 -1.06
N GLN A 135 -12.21 -2.35 -1.20
CA GLN A 135 -11.40 -1.88 -2.32
C GLN A 135 -11.88 -2.40 -3.69
N MET A 136 -12.53 -3.56 -3.71
CA MET A 136 -13.04 -4.18 -4.94
C MET A 136 -14.34 -3.52 -5.44
N THR A 137 -14.93 -2.62 -4.66
CA THR A 137 -16.21 -1.99 -4.99
C THR A 137 -16.13 -0.48 -4.82
N PRO A 138 -16.38 0.32 -5.88
CA PRO A 138 -16.37 1.77 -5.76
C PRO A 138 -17.50 2.24 -4.83
N GLY A 139 -17.17 3.20 -3.97
CA GLY A 139 -18.15 3.82 -3.09
C GLY A 139 -19.07 4.78 -3.85
N LYS A 140 -20.29 4.97 -3.34
CA LYS A 140 -21.32 5.75 -4.05
C LYS A 140 -21.26 7.26 -3.77
N SER A 141 -20.44 7.71 -2.83
CA SER A 141 -20.43 9.12 -2.40
C SER A 141 -19.51 9.99 -3.26
N ALA A 142 -20.11 10.89 -4.05
CA ALA A 142 -19.36 11.91 -4.78
C ALA A 142 -18.67 12.91 -3.82
N SER A 143 -19.31 13.26 -2.71
CA SER A 143 -18.74 14.16 -1.70
C SER A 143 -17.47 13.59 -1.07
N ALA A 144 -17.44 12.27 -0.80
CA ALA A 144 -16.23 11.61 -0.31
C ALA A 144 -15.07 11.70 -1.31
N ARG A 145 -15.35 11.47 -2.60
CA ARG A 145 -14.34 11.62 -3.67
C ARG A 145 -13.83 13.06 -3.77
N SER A 146 -14.72 14.05 -3.75
CA SER A 146 -14.32 15.46 -3.77
C SER A 146 -13.48 15.85 -2.55
N TYR A 147 -13.85 15.35 -1.38
CA TYR A 147 -13.10 15.56 -0.13
C TYR A 147 -11.68 14.98 -0.20
N ALA A 148 -11.54 13.75 -0.70
CA ALA A 148 -10.26 13.09 -0.91
C ALA A 148 -9.41 13.77 -1.98
N ALA A 149 -10.01 14.16 -3.10
CA ALA A 149 -9.32 14.86 -4.19
C ALA A 149 -8.75 16.22 -3.72
N ALA A 150 -9.52 16.99 -2.96
CA ALA A 150 -9.04 18.25 -2.37
C ALA A 150 -7.82 18.05 -1.44
N ARG A 151 -7.69 16.86 -0.85
CA ARG A 151 -6.57 16.48 0.02
C ARG A 151 -5.50 15.65 -0.69
N ARG A 152 -5.64 15.45 -2.00
CA ARG A 152 -4.74 14.65 -2.84
C ARG A 152 -4.52 13.24 -2.28
N TRP A 153 -5.59 12.63 -1.76
CA TRP A 153 -5.53 11.25 -1.32
C TRP A 153 -5.60 10.30 -2.53
N ASN A 154 -4.72 9.31 -2.50
CA ASN A 154 -4.62 8.29 -3.55
C ASN A 154 -5.74 7.25 -3.46
N LEU A 155 -6.07 6.67 -4.61
CA LEU A 155 -7.04 5.59 -4.78
C LEU A 155 -6.46 4.25 -4.34
N SER A 156 -7.30 3.25 -4.10
CA SER A 156 -6.82 1.94 -3.61
C SER A 156 -5.84 1.27 -4.57
N TRP A 157 -6.15 1.26 -5.87
CA TRP A 157 -5.28 0.65 -6.90
C TRP A 157 -4.01 1.45 -7.23
N GLU A 158 -3.86 2.66 -6.68
CA GLU A 158 -2.59 3.40 -6.78
C GLU A 158 -1.58 2.88 -5.75
N TRP A 159 -2.01 2.12 -4.74
CA TRP A 159 -1.10 1.47 -3.81
C TRP A 159 -0.84 0.03 -4.26
N ASP A 160 0.42 -0.38 -4.19
CA ASP A 160 0.73 -1.80 -4.16
C ASP A 160 0.27 -2.36 -2.80
N GLU A 161 -0.55 -3.41 -2.80
CA GLU A 161 -1.08 -4.05 -1.59
C GLU A 161 0.04 -4.50 -0.66
N GLU A 162 1.17 -4.85 -1.24
CA GLU A 162 2.36 -5.28 -0.56
C GLU A 162 3.12 -4.10 0.10
N ASP A 163 3.16 -2.93 -0.54
CA ASP A 163 3.97 -1.81 -0.08
C ASP A 163 3.18 -0.73 0.67
N ILE A 164 1.86 -0.87 0.78
CA ILE A 164 0.97 0.12 1.43
C ILE A 164 1.38 0.42 2.89
N ASP A 165 2.01 -0.52 3.60
CA ASP A 165 2.49 -0.36 4.98
C ASP A 165 3.91 0.21 5.10
N VAL A 166 4.65 0.27 3.99
CA VAL A 166 6.03 0.74 3.94
C VAL A 166 6.06 2.26 3.99
N ARG A 167 6.71 2.83 5.01
CA ARG A 167 6.75 4.29 5.24
C ARG A 167 7.21 5.10 4.02
N ASN A 168 8.21 4.62 3.30
CA ASN A 168 8.78 5.28 2.11
C ASN A 168 8.21 4.78 0.77
N ALA A 169 7.25 3.85 0.78
CA ALA A 169 6.57 3.46 -0.46
C ALA A 169 5.82 4.64 -1.05
N ARG A 170 5.78 4.66 -2.38
CA ARG A 170 5.11 5.68 -3.15
C ARG A 170 3.99 5.03 -3.96
N PRO A 171 2.83 5.70 -4.07
CA PRO A 171 1.75 5.21 -4.90
C PRO A 171 2.18 5.28 -6.37
N PHE A 172 1.67 4.36 -7.17
CA PHE A 172 1.70 4.48 -8.62
C PHE A 172 0.93 5.74 -9.04
N PRO A 173 1.45 6.52 -9.98
CA PRO A 173 0.75 7.71 -10.47
C PRO A 173 -0.51 7.28 -11.23
N SER A 174 -1.70 7.69 -10.79
CA SER A 174 -2.90 7.52 -11.62
C SER A 174 -2.79 8.32 -12.91
N SER A 175 -3.42 7.78 -13.95
CA SER A 175 -3.68 8.52 -15.19
C SER A 175 -4.52 9.79 -14.97
N LEU A 176 -5.26 9.88 -13.85
CA LEU A 176 -6.04 11.06 -13.46
C LEU A 176 -5.17 12.16 -12.83
N ALA A 177 -4.24 11.81 -11.94
CA ALA A 177 -3.24 12.78 -11.44
C ALA A 177 -2.45 13.37 -12.62
N ARG A 178 -1.98 12.52 -13.54
CA ARG A 178 -1.32 12.98 -14.78
C ARG A 178 -2.24 13.86 -15.65
N ARG A 179 -3.54 13.55 -15.74
CA ARG A 179 -4.50 14.39 -16.47
C ARG A 179 -4.72 15.75 -15.81
N GLN A 180 -4.86 15.79 -14.49
CA GLN A 180 -5.08 17.04 -13.77
C GLN A 180 -3.83 17.90 -13.78
N ASP A 181 -2.64 17.31 -13.64
CA ASP A 181 -1.36 17.99 -13.79
C ASP A 181 -1.22 18.60 -15.20
N ILE A 182 -1.66 17.89 -16.25
CA ILE A 182 -1.73 18.42 -17.62
C ILE A 182 -2.74 19.57 -17.73
N VAL A 183 -3.93 19.43 -17.15
CA VAL A 183 -4.96 20.48 -17.17
C VAL A 183 -4.49 21.73 -16.42
N ASP A 184 -3.83 21.57 -15.28
CA ASP A 184 -3.31 22.65 -14.46
C ASP A 184 -2.12 23.34 -15.16
N ALA A 185 -1.24 22.57 -15.82
CA ALA A 185 -0.19 23.10 -16.68
C ALA A 185 -0.77 23.90 -17.85
N ILE A 186 -1.78 23.38 -18.55
CA ILE A 186 -2.47 24.09 -19.62
C ILE A 186 -3.07 25.40 -19.10
N LYS A 187 -3.75 25.41 -17.94
CA LYS A 187 -4.33 26.61 -17.36
C LYS A 187 -3.26 27.66 -17.01
N ALA A 188 -2.21 27.25 -16.30
CA ALA A 188 -1.11 28.14 -15.92
C ALA A 188 -0.39 28.75 -17.15
N GLU A 189 -0.34 28.02 -18.25
CA GLU A 189 0.28 28.47 -19.51
C GLU A 189 -0.67 29.33 -20.36
N THR A 190 -1.99 29.09 -20.27
CA THR A 190 -3.02 29.94 -20.88
C THR A 190 -3.08 31.31 -20.21
N GLU A 191 -2.84 31.35 -18.89
CA GLU A 191 -2.72 32.59 -18.10
C GLU A 191 -1.43 33.38 -18.42
N ASN A 192 -0.37 32.70 -18.88
CA ASN A 192 0.90 33.31 -19.30
C ASN A 192 1.02 33.60 -20.82
N GLY A 193 -0.09 33.52 -21.57
CA GLY A 193 -0.19 34.10 -22.92
C GLY A 193 0.66 33.45 -24.02
N THR A 194 1.18 32.23 -23.84
CA THR A 194 2.01 31.57 -24.87
C THR A 194 1.22 30.45 -25.58
N ARG A 195 1.06 30.58 -26.90
CA ARG A 195 0.20 29.75 -27.75
C ARG A 195 0.78 28.33 -27.94
N PHE A 196 0.04 27.30 -27.51
CA PHE A 196 0.44 25.90 -27.62
C PHE A 196 0.58 25.42 -29.08
N ARG A 197 1.71 24.76 -29.44
CA ARG A 197 1.85 23.94 -30.66
C ARG A 197 1.83 22.46 -30.24
N PRO A 198 0.76 21.69 -30.52
CA PRO A 198 0.70 20.31 -30.10
C PRO A 198 1.74 19.46 -30.86
N VAL A 199 2.55 18.71 -30.11
CA VAL A 199 3.37 17.62 -30.66
C VAL A 199 2.44 16.44 -30.95
N VAL A 200 2.19 16.20 -32.24
CA VAL A 200 1.43 15.03 -32.70
C VAL A 200 2.34 13.80 -32.57
N ILE A 201 2.05 12.92 -31.60
CA ILE A 201 2.67 11.60 -31.54
C ILE A 201 1.94 10.71 -32.55
N ALA A 202 2.59 10.44 -33.68
CA ALA A 202 2.06 9.58 -34.73
C ALA A 202 1.82 8.15 -34.21
N SER A 203 0.57 7.70 -34.21
CA SER A 203 0.22 6.31 -33.92
C SER A 203 0.49 5.44 -35.14
N THR A 204 1.58 4.68 -35.14
CA THR A 204 1.83 3.65 -36.17
C THR A 204 0.91 2.45 -35.93
N ARG A 205 -0.27 2.42 -36.57
CA ARG A 205 -1.06 1.19 -36.74
C ARG A 205 -0.39 0.32 -37.82
N ARG A 206 0.28 -0.77 -37.43
CA ARG A 206 0.56 -1.89 -38.35
C ARG A 206 -0.71 -2.74 -38.47
N SER A 207 -1.47 -2.54 -39.53
CA SER A 207 -2.50 -3.48 -39.96
C SER A 207 -1.83 -4.72 -40.56
N ARG A 208 -1.94 -5.87 -39.88
CA ARG A 208 -1.82 -7.19 -40.52
C ARG A 208 -3.23 -7.59 -40.97
N LEU A 209 -3.46 -7.67 -42.27
CA LEU A 209 -4.51 -8.51 -42.84
C LEU A 209 -3.87 -9.42 -43.89
N ARG A 210 -4.13 -10.71 -43.72
CA ARG A 210 -3.74 -11.81 -44.58
C ARG A 210 -4.71 -11.90 -45.78
N SER A 211 -4.12 -12.18 -46.93
CA SER A 211 -4.52 -13.17 -47.98
C SER A 211 -5.85 -13.00 -48.75
N ALA A 212 -5.74 -12.98 -50.07
CA ALA A 212 -6.10 -14.07 -51.00
C ALA A 212 -6.81 -13.59 -52.28
N ALA A 213 -6.36 -14.17 -53.41
CA ALA A 213 -6.92 -14.20 -54.77
C ALA A 213 -6.83 -12.91 -55.61
#